data_AF-A0A384IMP3-F1
#
_entry.id   AF-A0A384IMP3-F1
#
_cell.length_a   1.000
_cell.length_b   1.000
_cell.length_c   1.000
_cell.angle_alpha   90.00
_cell.angle_beta   90.00
_cell.angle_gamma   90.00
#
_symmetry.space_group_name_H-M   'P 1'
#
loop_
_entity.id
_entity.type
_entity.pdbx_description
1 polymer ?
#
loop_
_entity_poly.entity_id
_entity_poly.type
_entity_poly.pdbx_seq_one_letter_code
_entity_poly.pdbx_strand_id
1 'polypeptide(L)'
;MLTPADKERIDRFVAKIRDAGSDEQRMHMAVLTELSAIHRRVNPKTGEPYAPTTNRSLITDYRNVIKAELGEDAPVLEKFKYSAARVTEYRQHQQEQREERHRNQRPLNAQEHIERAVALLGYNAKVRWSNAAAIAGVVALTGRRPYEVGCVGGFEPDPTDAPRVLFSGQTKTRETERAATAYSVPVLAERDLVLETVVRIREEVDPALDNKTYSQRFGKEVGIVAKRTFTDADRQPITPRELREAYAAVAYRKFASRKISEVQFYNEVLGHQGTDLNTSLFYFAFYINDSNELQ
;
A
#
# COMPACT_ATOMS: atom_id res chain seq x y z
N MET A 1 11.58 -8.25 -4.90
CA MET A 1 11.88 -9.65 -4.54
C MET A 1 13.36 -9.83 -4.76
N LEU A 2 14.09 -10.31 -3.75
CA LEU A 2 15.48 -10.73 -3.92
C LEU A 2 15.55 -11.78 -5.03
N THR A 3 16.34 -11.52 -6.06
CA THR A 3 16.70 -12.56 -7.02
C THR A 3 17.54 -13.63 -6.30
N PRO A 4 17.64 -14.85 -6.84
CA PRO A 4 18.56 -15.85 -6.30
C PRO A 4 19.99 -15.30 -6.16
N ALA A 5 20.43 -14.50 -7.13
CA ALA A 5 21.72 -13.81 -7.08
C ALA A 5 21.82 -12.77 -5.95
N ASP A 6 20.74 -12.03 -5.66
CA ASP A 6 20.74 -11.09 -4.52
C ASP A 6 20.82 -11.85 -3.19
N LYS A 7 20.13 -12.99 -3.05
CA LYS A 7 20.20 -13.81 -1.83
C LYS A 7 21.62 -14.32 -1.58
N GLU A 8 22.20 -14.95 -2.59
CA GLU A 8 23.57 -15.48 -2.51
C GLU A 8 24.58 -14.38 -2.17
N ARG A 9 24.36 -13.17 -2.71
CA ARG A 9 25.19 -12.00 -2.41
C ARG A 9 25.04 -11.53 -0.96
N ILE A 10 23.81 -11.49 -0.44
CA ILE A 10 23.53 -11.17 0.97
C ILE A 10 24.19 -12.20 1.88
N ASP A 11 24.06 -13.49 1.58
CA ASP A 11 24.62 -14.57 2.39
C ASP A 11 26.15 -14.46 2.47
N ARG A 12 26.81 -14.20 1.34
CA ARG A 12 28.27 -13.93 1.31
C ARG A 12 28.65 -12.69 2.11
N PHE A 13 27.82 -11.63 2.05
CA PHE A 13 28.06 -10.43 2.85
C PHE A 13 27.95 -10.73 4.35
N VAL A 14 26.91 -11.43 4.79
CA VAL A 14 26.71 -11.83 6.20
C VAL A 14 27.88 -12.71 6.68
N ALA A 15 28.32 -13.67 5.88
CA ALA A 15 29.49 -14.49 6.19
C ALA A 15 30.76 -13.62 6.39
N LYS A 16 31.00 -12.66 5.50
CA LYS A 16 32.13 -11.73 5.62
C LYS A 16 32.07 -10.87 6.88
N ILE A 17 30.86 -10.50 7.33
CA ILE A 17 30.67 -9.76 8.58
C ILE A 17 30.94 -10.65 9.79
N ARG A 18 30.50 -11.91 9.78
CA ARG A 18 30.86 -12.89 10.82
C ARG A 18 32.37 -13.09 10.93
N ASP A 19 33.05 -13.23 9.78
CA ASP A 19 34.50 -13.41 9.72
C ASP A 19 35.29 -12.17 10.19
N ALA A 20 34.68 -10.98 10.16
CA ALA A 20 35.29 -9.78 10.70
C ALA A 20 35.29 -9.77 12.24
N GLY A 21 34.38 -10.51 12.89
CA GLY A 21 34.29 -10.56 14.35
C GLY A 21 34.17 -9.17 14.97
N SER A 22 35.08 -8.85 15.90
CA SER A 22 35.16 -7.55 16.58
C SER A 22 36.05 -6.52 15.85
N ASP A 23 36.59 -6.83 14.67
CA ASP A 23 37.40 -5.89 13.89
C ASP A 23 36.47 -4.86 13.19
N GLU A 24 36.31 -3.71 13.85
CA GLU A 24 35.47 -2.64 13.35
C GLU A 24 35.91 -2.08 12.00
N GLN A 25 37.22 -2.04 11.73
CA GLN A 25 37.75 -1.49 10.49
C GLN A 25 37.45 -2.43 9.33
N ARG A 26 37.66 -3.73 9.52
CA ARG A 26 37.33 -4.75 8.53
C ARG A 26 35.83 -4.81 8.25
N MET A 27 35.00 -4.73 9.29
CA MET A 27 33.55 -4.61 9.15
C MET A 27 33.16 -3.35 8.38
N HIS A 28 33.72 -2.20 8.73
CA HIS A 28 33.40 -0.92 8.08
C HIS A 28 33.75 -0.94 6.58
N MET A 29 34.92 -1.47 6.22
CA MET A 29 35.34 -1.61 4.82
C MET A 29 34.44 -2.58 4.04
N ALA A 30 34.00 -3.68 4.66
CA ALA A 30 33.02 -4.58 4.05
C ALA A 30 31.69 -3.85 3.76
N VAL A 31 31.19 -3.06 4.72
CA VAL A 31 29.95 -2.28 4.56
C VAL A 31 30.08 -1.26 3.43
N LEU A 32 31.16 -0.47 3.40
CA LEU A 32 31.37 0.55 2.36
C LEU A 32 31.45 -0.06 0.96
N THR A 33 32.18 -1.16 0.83
CA THR A 33 32.32 -1.89 -0.43
C THR A 33 30.95 -2.36 -0.92
N GLU A 34 30.16 -2.94 -0.02
CA GLU A 34 28.87 -3.52 -0.38
C GLU A 34 27.82 -2.45 -0.73
N LEU A 35 27.71 -1.39 0.07
CA LEU A 35 26.82 -0.26 -0.25
C LEU A 35 27.19 0.41 -1.57
N SER A 36 28.49 0.64 -1.81
CA SER A 36 28.98 1.20 -3.07
C SER A 36 28.59 0.33 -4.26
N ALA A 37 28.76 -0.98 -4.14
CA ALA A 37 28.40 -1.92 -5.18
C ALA A 37 26.89 -1.99 -5.40
N ILE A 38 26.06 -1.91 -4.35
CA ILE A 38 24.58 -1.80 -4.48
C ILE A 38 24.21 -0.54 -5.28
N HIS A 39 24.81 0.60 -4.96
CA HIS A 39 24.50 1.86 -5.62
C HIS A 39 24.95 1.94 -7.08
N ARG A 40 25.95 1.14 -7.48
CA ARG A 40 26.47 1.09 -8.85
C ARG A 40 25.84 -0.01 -9.70
N ARG A 41 24.85 -0.74 -9.17
CA ARG A 41 24.16 -1.79 -9.94
C ARG A 41 23.44 -1.19 -11.14
N VAL A 42 23.52 -1.90 -12.25
CA VAL A 42 22.79 -1.60 -13.48
C VAL A 42 21.76 -2.70 -13.76
N ASN A 43 20.66 -2.32 -14.38
CA ASN A 43 19.66 -3.25 -14.86
C ASN A 43 20.24 -3.99 -16.08
N PRO A 44 20.40 -5.33 -16.03
CA PRO A 44 21.02 -6.08 -17.13
C PRO A 44 20.21 -6.03 -18.43
N LYS A 45 18.92 -5.68 -18.38
CA LYS A 45 18.08 -5.57 -19.57
C LYS A 45 18.20 -4.22 -20.28
N THR A 46 18.48 -3.15 -19.54
CA THR A 46 18.51 -1.77 -20.09
C THR A 46 19.90 -1.16 -20.08
N GLY A 47 20.85 -1.71 -19.32
CA GLY A 47 22.17 -1.14 -19.10
C GLY A 47 22.19 0.08 -18.17
N GLU A 48 21.02 0.57 -17.78
CA GLU A 48 20.87 1.78 -16.95
C GLU A 48 21.04 1.49 -15.46
N PRO A 49 21.48 2.46 -14.64
CA PRO A 49 21.50 2.33 -13.19
C PRO A 49 20.12 2.00 -12.62
N TYR A 50 20.07 1.12 -11.61
CA TYR A 50 18.82 0.89 -10.89
C TYR A 50 18.33 2.17 -10.20
N ALA A 51 17.01 2.38 -10.21
CA ALA A 51 16.38 3.49 -9.50
C ALA A 51 16.76 3.50 -8.00
N PRO A 52 16.89 4.69 -7.37
CA PRO A 52 17.23 4.81 -5.95
C PRO A 52 16.29 4.02 -5.02
N THR A 53 15.00 3.94 -5.36
CA THR A 53 13.98 3.16 -4.64
C THR A 53 14.26 1.65 -4.65
N THR A 54 14.76 1.12 -5.76
CA THR A 54 15.15 -0.29 -5.90
C THR A 54 16.34 -0.60 -5.00
N ASN A 55 17.36 0.25 -5.02
CA ASN A 55 18.55 0.09 -4.17
C ASN A 55 18.21 0.20 -2.68
N ARG A 56 17.33 1.15 -2.31
CA ARG A 56 16.83 1.26 -0.92
C ARG A 56 16.07 0.02 -0.47
N SER A 57 15.25 -0.56 -1.36
CA SER A 57 14.54 -1.80 -1.08
C SER A 57 15.52 -2.95 -0.84
N LEU A 58 16.56 -3.09 -1.69
CA LEU A 58 17.60 -4.09 -1.47
C LEU A 58 18.32 -3.88 -0.13
N ILE A 59 18.69 -2.65 0.23
CA ILE A 59 19.34 -2.37 1.53
C ILE A 59 18.42 -2.77 2.69
N THR A 60 17.11 -2.61 2.55
CA THR A 60 16.15 -3.07 3.55
C THR A 60 16.16 -4.60 3.66
N ASP A 61 16.19 -5.30 2.52
CA ASP A 61 16.29 -6.76 2.49
C ASP A 61 17.59 -7.26 3.16
N TYR A 62 18.74 -6.63 2.89
CA TYR A 62 20.02 -6.93 3.58
C TYR A 62 19.87 -6.76 5.09
N ARG A 63 19.32 -5.63 5.54
CA ARG A 63 19.14 -5.35 6.97
C ARG A 63 18.26 -6.39 7.65
N ASN A 64 17.20 -6.84 6.98
CA ASN A 64 16.32 -7.89 7.52
C ASN A 64 17.05 -9.22 7.68
N VAL A 65 17.88 -9.62 6.70
CA VAL A 65 18.69 -10.84 6.82
C VAL A 65 19.75 -10.70 7.91
N ILE A 66 20.43 -9.56 7.99
CA ILE A 66 21.40 -9.26 9.06
C ILE A 66 20.75 -9.39 10.44
N LYS A 67 19.54 -8.83 10.63
CA LYS A 67 18.79 -8.94 11.88
C LYS A 67 18.47 -10.39 12.24
N ALA A 68 17.99 -11.16 11.28
CA ALA A 68 17.66 -12.57 11.47
C ALA A 68 18.90 -13.43 11.81
N GLU A 69 20.03 -13.14 11.18
CA GLU A 69 21.24 -13.96 11.23
C GLU A 69 22.24 -13.55 12.32
N LEU A 70 22.27 -12.26 12.68
CA LEU A 70 23.27 -11.67 13.60
C LEU A 70 22.62 -10.95 14.81
N GLY A 71 21.29 -10.84 14.85
CA GLY A 71 20.54 -10.17 15.92
C GLY A 71 20.09 -8.75 15.57
N GLU A 72 19.03 -8.30 16.25
CA GLU A 72 18.40 -6.99 16.03
C GLU A 72 19.34 -5.80 16.33
N ASP A 73 20.30 -5.98 17.23
CA ASP A 73 21.25 -4.96 17.70
C ASP A 73 22.66 -5.13 17.11
N ALA A 74 22.82 -5.90 16.03
CA ALA A 74 24.12 -6.16 15.41
C ALA A 74 24.82 -4.84 15.00
N PRO A 75 26.09 -4.57 15.43
CA PRO A 75 26.77 -3.29 15.19
C PRO A 75 26.85 -2.87 13.71
N VAL A 76 26.88 -3.84 12.80
CA VAL A 76 26.87 -3.60 11.35
C VAL A 76 25.62 -2.84 10.90
N LEU A 77 24.47 -2.97 11.58
CA LEU A 77 23.23 -2.30 11.24
C LEU A 77 23.31 -0.78 11.39
N GLU A 78 24.19 -0.27 12.25
CA GLU A 78 24.41 1.18 12.39
C GLU A 78 25.13 1.78 11.20
N LYS A 79 25.96 0.98 10.53
CA LYS A 79 26.74 1.42 9.36
C LYS A 79 26.06 1.04 8.04
N PHE A 80 25.36 -0.10 8.00
CA PHE A 80 24.65 -0.59 6.81
C PHE A 80 23.26 0.06 6.68
N LYS A 81 23.26 1.36 6.39
CA LYS A 81 22.07 2.17 6.18
C LYS A 81 22.25 3.13 5.00
N TYR A 82 21.12 3.62 4.48
CA TYR A 82 21.13 4.66 3.46
C TYR A 82 21.80 5.92 4.03
N SER A 83 22.71 6.56 3.29
CA SER A 83 23.39 7.76 3.77
C SER A 83 22.42 8.91 3.99
N ALA A 84 22.74 9.81 4.93
CA ALA A 84 21.89 10.97 5.24
C ALA A 84 21.59 11.82 3.99
N ALA A 85 22.59 12.10 3.16
CA ALA A 85 22.42 12.83 1.91
C ALA A 85 21.40 12.17 0.97
N ARG A 86 21.49 10.85 0.77
CA ARG A 86 20.56 10.13 -0.10
C ARG A 86 19.16 9.98 0.50
N VAL A 87 19.04 9.99 1.84
CA VAL A 87 17.74 10.07 2.52
C VAL A 87 17.08 11.42 2.21
N THR A 88 17.84 12.51 2.22
CA THR A 88 17.36 13.85 1.86
C THR A 88 16.91 13.91 0.40
N GLU A 89 17.72 13.43 -0.55
CA GLU A 89 17.36 13.34 -1.97
C GLU A 89 16.07 12.54 -2.18
N TYR A 90 15.94 11.40 -1.49
CA TYR A 90 14.72 10.59 -1.57
C TYR A 90 13.50 11.35 -1.05
N ARG A 91 13.62 12.07 0.06
CA ARG A 91 12.53 12.86 0.64
C ARG A 91 12.14 14.02 -0.29
N GLN A 92 13.10 14.70 -0.89
CA GLN A 92 12.86 15.73 -1.91
C GLN A 92 12.11 15.16 -3.11
N HIS A 93 12.55 14.02 -3.65
CA HIS A 93 11.86 13.37 -4.76
C HIS A 93 10.42 12.95 -4.41
N GLN A 94 10.17 12.45 -3.19
CA GLN A 94 8.82 12.14 -2.73
C GLN A 94 7.96 13.40 -2.57
N GLN A 95 8.55 14.51 -2.13
CA GLN A 95 7.90 15.80 -2.03
C GLN A 95 7.47 16.30 -3.41
N GLU A 96 8.39 16.29 -4.38
CA GLU A 96 8.15 16.71 -5.78
C GLU A 96 7.04 15.88 -6.43
N GLN A 97 7.09 14.55 -6.33
CA GLN A 97 6.03 13.69 -6.87
C GLN A 97 4.66 13.98 -6.25
N ARG A 98 4.65 14.32 -4.95
CA ARG A 98 3.43 14.67 -4.23
C ARG A 98 2.90 16.01 -4.70
N GLU A 99 3.74 17.04 -4.77
CA GLU A 99 3.36 18.36 -5.27
C GLU A 99 2.84 18.30 -6.70
N GLU A 100 3.50 17.54 -7.58
CA GLU A 100 3.06 17.33 -8.95
C GLU A 100 1.66 16.69 -8.97
N ARG A 101 1.42 15.68 -8.14
CA ARG A 101 0.09 15.06 -8.02
C ARG A 101 -0.98 16.04 -7.51
N HIS A 102 -0.65 16.89 -6.54
CA HIS A 102 -1.60 17.90 -6.05
C HIS A 102 -1.94 18.96 -7.10
N ARG A 103 -1.01 19.28 -8.01
CA ARG A 103 -1.25 20.21 -9.13
C ARG A 103 -2.01 19.57 -10.29
N ASN A 104 -1.98 18.24 -10.40
CA ASN A 104 -2.55 17.48 -11.51
C ASN A 104 -3.52 16.40 -11.00
N GLN A 105 -4.50 16.79 -10.18
CA GLN A 105 -5.56 15.88 -9.75
C GLN A 105 -6.43 15.47 -10.95
N ARG A 106 -6.87 14.22 -10.94
CA ARG A 106 -7.68 13.63 -12.01
C ARG A 106 -9.17 13.78 -11.72
N PRO A 107 -10.03 14.13 -12.69
CA PRO A 107 -11.48 14.21 -12.45
C PRO A 107 -12.07 12.82 -12.25
N LEU A 108 -12.90 12.64 -11.22
CA LEU A 108 -13.59 11.38 -10.94
C LEU A 108 -15.11 11.59 -10.91
N ASN A 109 -15.85 10.72 -11.59
CA ASN A 109 -17.30 10.64 -11.45
C ASN A 109 -17.63 9.72 -10.27
N ALA A 110 -18.25 10.28 -9.22
CA ALA A 110 -18.48 9.55 -7.98
C ALA A 110 -19.48 8.40 -8.16
N GLN A 111 -20.58 8.66 -8.87
CA GLN A 111 -21.64 7.69 -9.09
C GLN A 111 -21.14 6.51 -9.94
N GLU A 112 -20.45 6.79 -11.04
CA GLU A 112 -19.90 5.76 -11.94
C GLU A 112 -18.88 4.86 -11.22
N HIS A 113 -18.05 5.43 -10.33
CA HIS A 113 -17.11 4.64 -9.52
C HIS A 113 -17.86 3.63 -8.62
N ILE A 114 -18.92 4.07 -7.95
CA ILE A 114 -19.74 3.21 -7.08
C ILE A 114 -20.47 2.14 -7.92
N GLU A 115 -21.13 2.54 -9.00
CA GLU A 115 -21.90 1.63 -9.87
C GLU A 115 -21.01 0.55 -10.47
N ARG A 116 -19.81 0.90 -10.95
CA ARG A 116 -18.84 -0.08 -11.48
C ARG A 116 -18.40 -1.06 -10.40
N ALA A 117 -18.19 -0.61 -9.16
CA ALA A 117 -17.84 -1.50 -8.06
C ALA A 117 -18.99 -2.45 -7.70
N VAL A 118 -20.22 -1.93 -7.57
CA VAL A 118 -21.41 -2.74 -7.27
C VAL A 118 -21.69 -3.74 -8.39
N ALA A 119 -21.61 -3.33 -9.66
CA ALA A 119 -21.76 -4.21 -10.80
C ALA A 119 -20.69 -5.30 -10.84
N LEU A 120 -19.43 -4.96 -10.53
CA LEU A 120 -18.33 -5.91 -10.43
C LEU A 120 -18.63 -6.97 -9.36
N LEU A 121 -19.03 -6.57 -8.15
CA LEU A 121 -19.37 -7.50 -7.07
C LEU A 121 -20.59 -8.36 -7.41
N GLY A 122 -21.64 -7.75 -7.96
CA GLY A 122 -22.86 -8.45 -8.35
C GLY A 122 -22.63 -9.50 -9.45
N TYR A 123 -21.87 -9.15 -10.49
CA TYR A 123 -21.47 -10.10 -11.54
C TYR A 123 -20.60 -11.22 -10.97
N ASN A 124 -19.63 -10.87 -10.13
CA ASN A 124 -18.70 -11.83 -9.53
C ASN A 124 -19.41 -12.84 -8.62
N ALA A 125 -20.42 -12.39 -7.87
CA ALA A 125 -21.21 -13.25 -6.99
C ALA A 125 -22.14 -14.20 -7.76
N LYS A 126 -22.75 -13.73 -8.85
CA LYS A 126 -23.83 -14.45 -9.58
C LYS A 126 -23.35 -15.26 -10.77
N VAL A 127 -22.29 -14.85 -11.47
CA VAL A 127 -21.91 -15.43 -12.76
C VAL A 127 -20.64 -16.26 -12.65
N ARG A 128 -19.54 -15.66 -12.19
CA ARG A 128 -18.26 -16.34 -12.06
C ARG A 128 -17.41 -15.68 -11.00
N TRP A 129 -17.09 -16.44 -9.96
CA TRP A 129 -16.25 -15.98 -8.88
C TRP A 129 -14.80 -15.77 -9.33
N SER A 130 -14.24 -14.64 -8.91
CA SER A 130 -12.84 -14.25 -9.03
C SER A 130 -12.44 -13.48 -7.77
N ASN A 131 -11.48 -14.01 -7.01
CA ASN A 131 -10.94 -13.31 -5.84
C ASN A 131 -10.38 -11.93 -6.22
N ALA A 132 -9.75 -11.81 -7.38
CA ALA A 132 -9.21 -10.53 -7.85
C ALA A 132 -10.30 -9.47 -8.08
N ALA A 133 -11.45 -9.87 -8.64
CA ALA A 133 -12.59 -8.97 -8.84
C ALA A 133 -13.28 -8.61 -7.54
N ALA A 134 -13.52 -9.59 -6.66
CA ALA A 134 -14.08 -9.35 -5.33
C ALA A 134 -13.23 -8.36 -4.53
N ILE A 135 -11.91 -8.59 -4.47
CA ILE A 135 -10.97 -7.73 -3.76
C ILE A 135 -10.95 -6.33 -4.36
N ALA A 136 -10.86 -6.18 -5.69
CA ALA A 136 -10.86 -4.87 -6.33
C ALA A 136 -12.15 -4.07 -6.05
N GLY A 137 -13.31 -4.73 -6.11
CA GLY A 137 -14.59 -4.09 -5.80
C GLY A 137 -14.71 -3.64 -4.35
N VAL A 138 -14.32 -4.50 -3.39
CA VAL A 138 -14.34 -4.12 -1.96
C VAL A 138 -13.35 -3.01 -1.65
N VAL A 139 -12.16 -3.02 -2.27
CA VAL A 139 -11.18 -1.91 -2.16
C VAL A 139 -11.80 -0.60 -2.64
N ALA A 140 -12.50 -0.62 -3.78
CA ALA A 140 -13.15 0.58 -4.34
C ALA A 140 -14.26 1.14 -3.44
N LEU A 141 -14.93 0.29 -2.65
CA LEU A 141 -16.07 0.66 -1.80
C LEU A 141 -15.70 1.00 -0.34
N THR A 142 -14.53 0.59 0.13
CA THR A 142 -14.09 0.74 1.55
C THR A 142 -12.75 1.49 1.70
N GLY A 143 -12.05 1.67 0.59
CA GLY A 143 -10.71 2.21 0.55
C GLY A 143 -9.68 1.37 1.28
N ARG A 144 -9.97 0.14 1.72
CA ARG A 144 -8.97 -0.72 2.39
C ARG A 144 -7.89 -1.16 1.40
N ARG A 145 -6.69 -1.49 1.87
CA ARG A 145 -5.63 -1.98 0.98
C ARG A 145 -6.01 -3.39 0.48
N PRO A 146 -5.61 -3.78 -0.74
CA PRO A 146 -5.94 -5.12 -1.25
C PRO A 146 -5.57 -6.26 -0.29
N TYR A 147 -4.42 -6.18 0.38
CA TYR A 147 -4.01 -7.19 1.37
C TYR A 147 -4.87 -7.20 2.65
N GLU A 148 -5.34 -6.02 3.08
CA GLU A 148 -6.30 -5.91 4.20
C GLU A 148 -7.62 -6.57 3.81
N VAL A 149 -8.14 -6.27 2.62
CA VAL A 149 -9.35 -6.89 2.09
C VAL A 149 -9.18 -8.40 1.87
N GLY A 150 -8.03 -8.82 1.35
CA GLY A 150 -7.79 -10.20 0.92
C GLY A 150 -7.38 -11.17 2.01
N CYS A 151 -6.75 -10.71 3.10
CA CYS A 151 -6.21 -11.60 4.13
C CYS A 151 -6.55 -11.15 5.56
N VAL A 152 -6.06 -9.97 5.98
CA VAL A 152 -5.91 -9.68 7.42
C VAL A 152 -6.95 -8.75 8.03
N GLY A 153 -7.72 -8.06 7.20
CA GLY A 153 -8.70 -7.08 7.67
C GLY A 153 -9.94 -7.75 8.25
N GLY A 154 -10.36 -7.30 9.44
CA GLY A 154 -11.65 -7.60 10.04
C GLY A 154 -12.69 -6.59 9.59
N PHE A 155 -13.88 -7.07 9.22
CA PHE A 155 -15.00 -6.25 8.78
C PHE A 155 -16.25 -6.69 9.53
N GLU A 156 -16.77 -5.80 10.37
CA GLU A 156 -17.99 -6.02 11.14
C GLU A 156 -18.97 -4.88 10.90
N PRO A 157 -20.29 -5.12 10.98
CA PRO A 157 -21.26 -4.04 10.89
C PRO A 157 -21.05 -3.04 12.03
N ASP A 158 -21.05 -1.74 11.73
CA ASP A 158 -21.12 -0.73 12.79
C ASP A 158 -22.55 -0.69 13.34
N PRO A 159 -22.78 -1.00 14.63
CA PRO A 159 -24.12 -1.01 15.22
C PRO A 159 -24.69 0.41 15.37
N THR A 160 -23.85 1.44 15.27
CA THR A 160 -24.23 2.84 15.51
C THR A 160 -24.51 3.63 14.23
N ASP A 161 -24.05 3.13 13.07
CA ASP A 161 -24.17 3.84 11.80
C ASP A 161 -24.31 2.86 10.62
N ALA A 162 -25.53 2.78 10.05
CA ALA A 162 -25.91 1.79 9.05
C ALA A 162 -24.99 1.71 7.81
N PRO A 163 -24.57 2.83 7.16
CA PRO A 163 -23.63 2.81 6.05
C PRO A 163 -22.16 2.51 6.43
N ARG A 164 -21.85 2.23 7.71
CA ARG A 164 -20.46 2.04 8.17
C ARG A 164 -20.18 0.61 8.60
N VAL A 165 -18.88 0.29 8.58
CA VAL A 165 -18.32 -0.95 9.11
C VAL A 165 -17.22 -0.63 10.11
N LEU A 166 -17.11 -1.44 11.15
CA LEU A 166 -15.94 -1.47 12.02
C LEU A 166 -14.85 -2.26 11.30
N PHE A 167 -13.72 -1.60 11.06
CA PHE A 167 -12.55 -2.19 10.43
C PHE A 167 -11.40 -2.34 11.41
N SER A 168 -10.81 -3.53 11.45
CA SER A 168 -9.56 -3.84 12.16
C SER A 168 -8.56 -4.52 11.20
N GLY A 169 -7.32 -4.75 11.65
CA GLY A 169 -6.27 -5.34 10.83
C GLY A 169 -5.56 -4.33 9.93
N GLN A 170 -5.43 -3.08 10.38
CA GLN A 170 -4.72 -2.04 9.61
C GLN A 170 -3.26 -2.44 9.40
N THR A 171 -2.83 -2.46 8.14
CA THR A 171 -1.45 -2.80 7.78
C THR A 171 -0.56 -1.55 7.74
N LYS A 172 0.77 -1.77 7.68
CA LYS A 172 1.80 -0.71 7.74
C LYS A 172 1.77 0.11 9.03
N THR A 173 1.26 -0.47 10.11
CA THR A 173 1.48 0.02 11.48
C THR A 173 2.76 -0.60 12.04
N ARG A 174 3.45 0.10 12.93
CA ARG A 174 4.59 -0.46 13.67
C ARG A 174 4.17 -1.19 14.94
N GLU A 175 2.96 -0.91 15.41
CA GLU A 175 2.40 -1.42 16.67
C GLU A 175 1.30 -2.45 16.34
N THR A 176 1.38 -3.61 16.99
CA THR A 176 0.43 -4.72 16.86
C THR A 176 -0.93 -4.38 17.45
N GLU A 177 -0.96 -3.71 18.61
CA GLU A 177 -2.20 -3.24 19.23
C GLU A 177 -2.99 -2.32 18.29
N ARG A 178 -2.29 -1.37 17.67
CA ARG A 178 -2.88 -0.48 16.66
C ARG A 178 -3.41 -1.22 15.44
N ALA A 179 -2.76 -2.31 15.03
CA ALA A 179 -3.28 -3.14 13.95
C ALA A 179 -4.61 -3.79 14.35
N ALA A 180 -4.78 -4.16 15.63
CA ALA A 180 -5.97 -4.82 16.15
C ALA A 180 -7.12 -3.85 16.50
N THR A 181 -6.83 -2.58 16.82
CA THR A 181 -7.87 -1.60 17.17
C THR A 181 -8.85 -1.39 16.01
N ALA A 182 -10.12 -1.68 16.25
CA ALA A 182 -11.19 -1.43 15.29
C ALA A 182 -11.57 0.06 15.24
N TYR A 183 -11.89 0.56 14.05
CA TYR A 183 -12.42 1.91 13.85
C TYR A 183 -13.47 1.93 12.75
N SER A 184 -14.41 2.86 12.86
CA SER A 184 -15.55 2.96 11.95
C SER A 184 -15.18 3.63 10.62
N VAL A 185 -15.49 2.98 9.50
CA VAL A 185 -15.28 3.51 8.15
C VAL A 185 -16.58 3.46 7.33
N PRO A 186 -16.90 4.50 6.55
CA PRO A 186 -18.07 4.45 5.68
C PRO A 186 -17.86 3.50 4.50
N VAL A 187 -18.95 2.93 4.01
CA VAL A 187 -18.98 2.09 2.81
C VAL A 187 -19.78 2.81 1.74
N LEU A 188 -19.29 2.80 0.49
CA LEU A 188 -19.91 3.58 -0.58
C LEU A 188 -21.21 2.96 -1.15
N ALA A 189 -21.47 1.69 -0.85
CA ALA A 189 -22.62 0.89 -1.30
C ALA A 189 -23.30 0.18 -0.12
N GLU A 190 -24.30 -0.66 -0.41
CA GLU A 190 -24.97 -1.51 0.59
C GLU A 190 -23.96 -2.29 1.43
N ARG A 191 -24.02 -2.11 2.74
CA ARG A 191 -23.06 -2.67 3.70
C ARG A 191 -23.00 -4.18 3.60
N ASP A 192 -24.16 -4.84 3.54
CA ASP A 192 -24.25 -6.29 3.60
C ASP A 192 -23.64 -6.94 2.35
N LEU A 193 -23.77 -6.32 1.16
CA LEU A 193 -23.08 -6.76 -0.05
C LEU A 193 -21.56 -6.81 0.14
N VAL A 194 -20.99 -5.80 0.81
CA VAL A 194 -19.55 -5.74 1.09
C VAL A 194 -19.15 -6.80 2.11
N LEU A 195 -19.90 -6.94 3.21
CA LEU A 195 -19.63 -7.92 4.26
C LEU A 195 -19.70 -9.36 3.72
N GLU A 196 -20.75 -9.71 2.99
CA GLU A 196 -20.92 -11.01 2.34
C GLU A 196 -19.78 -11.31 1.35
N THR A 197 -19.38 -10.30 0.57
CA THR A 197 -18.26 -10.45 -0.36
C THR A 197 -16.95 -10.72 0.39
N VAL A 198 -16.69 -10.03 1.50
CA VAL A 198 -15.49 -10.25 2.33
C VAL A 198 -15.49 -11.65 2.93
N VAL A 199 -16.63 -12.13 3.46
CA VAL A 199 -16.76 -13.50 3.96
C VAL A 199 -16.38 -14.50 2.89
N ARG A 200 -16.92 -14.35 1.67
CA ARG A 200 -16.62 -15.27 0.56
C ARG A 200 -15.18 -15.17 0.06
N ILE A 201 -14.54 -14.00 0.15
CA ILE A 201 -13.08 -13.88 -0.10
C ILE A 201 -12.30 -14.74 0.92
N ARG A 202 -12.72 -14.75 2.19
CA ARG A 202 -12.04 -15.49 3.27
C ARG A 202 -12.19 -17.01 3.18
N GLU A 203 -13.22 -17.50 2.49
CA GLU A 203 -13.37 -18.93 2.18
C GLU A 203 -12.32 -19.41 1.16
N GLU A 204 -11.83 -18.52 0.29
CA GLU A 204 -10.98 -18.85 -0.86
C GLU A 204 -9.54 -18.36 -0.72
N VAL A 205 -9.30 -17.42 0.20
CA VAL A 205 -7.99 -16.81 0.46
C VAL A 205 -7.59 -17.05 1.90
N ASP A 206 -6.49 -17.77 2.08
CA ASP A 206 -5.92 -18.05 3.39
C ASP A 206 -5.58 -16.73 4.12
N PRO A 207 -6.21 -16.45 5.28
CA PRO A 207 -5.99 -15.22 6.04
C PRO A 207 -4.58 -15.15 6.66
N ALA A 208 -3.87 -16.28 6.79
CA ALA A 208 -2.51 -16.34 7.31
C ALA A 208 -1.43 -16.04 6.25
N LEU A 209 -1.81 -15.84 4.98
CA LEU A 209 -0.87 -15.47 3.94
C LEU A 209 -0.14 -14.18 4.28
N ASP A 210 1.19 -14.20 4.22
CA ASP A 210 1.97 -12.98 4.36
C ASP A 210 1.78 -12.07 3.12
N ASN A 211 1.95 -10.76 3.31
CA ASN A 211 1.73 -9.76 2.27
C ASN A 211 2.57 -10.00 0.98
N LYS A 212 3.77 -10.58 1.11
CA LYS A 212 4.64 -10.83 -0.04
C LYS A 212 4.12 -12.02 -0.85
N THR A 213 3.64 -13.07 -0.20
CA THR A 213 3.01 -14.22 -0.88
C THR A 213 1.66 -13.82 -1.48
N TYR A 214 0.85 -13.06 -0.75
CA TYR A 214 -0.39 -12.46 -1.28
C TYR A 214 -0.14 -11.65 -2.55
N SER A 215 0.85 -10.75 -2.53
CA SER A 215 1.17 -9.89 -3.67
C SER A 215 1.57 -10.68 -4.92
N GLN A 216 2.25 -11.81 -4.76
CA GLN A 216 2.62 -12.70 -5.87
C GLN A 216 1.41 -13.40 -6.47
N ARG A 217 0.51 -13.90 -5.60
CA ARG A 217 -0.63 -14.70 -6.03
C ARG A 217 -1.75 -13.85 -6.64
N PHE A 218 -2.08 -12.73 -6.01
CA PHE A 218 -3.27 -11.95 -6.36
C PHE A 218 -2.95 -10.54 -6.88
N GLY A 219 -1.80 -9.97 -6.52
CA GLY A 219 -1.50 -8.55 -6.76
C GLY A 219 -1.57 -8.14 -8.25
N LYS A 220 -1.07 -8.99 -9.16
CA LYS A 220 -1.12 -8.74 -10.60
C LYS A 220 -2.56 -8.77 -11.13
N GLU A 221 -3.33 -9.79 -10.77
CA GLU A 221 -4.70 -9.96 -11.25
C GLU A 221 -5.64 -8.88 -10.71
N VAL A 222 -5.53 -8.55 -9.42
CA VAL A 222 -6.24 -7.40 -8.82
C VAL A 222 -5.91 -6.11 -9.58
N GLY A 223 -4.63 -5.92 -9.94
CA GLY A 223 -4.19 -4.79 -10.75
C GLY A 223 -4.79 -4.74 -12.15
N ILE A 224 -4.93 -5.89 -12.82
CA ILE A 224 -5.55 -6.00 -14.14
C ILE A 224 -7.04 -5.70 -14.04
N VAL A 225 -7.74 -6.29 -13.07
CA VAL A 225 -9.17 -6.05 -12.88
C VAL A 225 -9.44 -4.59 -12.54
N ALA A 226 -8.67 -3.99 -11.62
CA ALA A 226 -8.81 -2.58 -11.26
C ALA A 226 -8.71 -1.67 -12.49
N LYS A 227 -7.65 -1.82 -13.29
CA LYS A 227 -7.42 -0.99 -14.48
C LYS A 227 -8.45 -1.19 -15.59
N ARG A 228 -9.00 -2.40 -15.72
CA ARG A 228 -10.00 -2.72 -16.73
C ARG A 228 -11.38 -2.21 -16.34
N THR A 229 -11.72 -2.28 -15.06
CA THR A 229 -13.06 -1.96 -14.56
C THR A 229 -13.20 -0.48 -14.22
N PHE A 230 -12.20 0.14 -13.60
CA PHE A 230 -12.27 1.49 -13.07
C PHE A 230 -11.45 2.46 -13.91
N THR A 231 -12.06 3.58 -14.25
CA THR A 231 -11.42 4.69 -14.96
C THR A 231 -11.85 5.99 -14.29
N ASP A 232 -11.03 7.02 -14.43
CA ASP A 232 -11.44 8.38 -14.13
C ASP A 232 -12.38 8.94 -15.23
N ALA A 233 -12.79 10.20 -15.10
CA ALA A 233 -13.68 10.84 -16.07
C ALA A 233 -13.02 11.04 -17.45
N ASP A 234 -11.69 11.14 -17.49
CA ASP A 234 -10.88 11.21 -18.72
C ASP A 234 -10.56 9.83 -19.31
N ARG A 235 -11.25 8.78 -18.83
CA ARG A 235 -11.11 7.38 -19.25
C ARG A 235 -9.73 6.77 -18.98
N GLN A 236 -8.91 7.39 -18.14
CA GLN A 236 -7.63 6.81 -17.74
C GLN A 236 -7.86 5.71 -16.70
N PRO A 237 -7.19 4.56 -16.83
CA PRO A 237 -7.30 3.46 -15.87
C PRO A 237 -6.97 3.87 -14.44
N ILE A 238 -7.63 3.23 -13.47
CA ILE A 238 -7.36 3.38 -12.04
C ILE A 238 -6.65 2.14 -11.49
N THR A 239 -5.52 2.33 -10.83
CA THR A 239 -4.74 1.25 -10.19
C THR A 239 -5.30 0.86 -8.82
N PRO A 240 -4.94 -0.31 -8.25
CA PRO A 240 -5.41 -0.69 -6.91
C PRO A 240 -5.05 0.29 -5.80
N ARG A 241 -3.93 1.00 -5.93
CA ARG A 241 -3.57 2.08 -5.00
C ARG A 241 -4.53 3.26 -5.17
N GLU A 242 -4.76 3.66 -6.42
CA GLU A 242 -5.65 4.78 -6.74
C GLU A 242 -7.11 4.49 -6.41
N LEU A 243 -7.56 3.22 -6.36
CA LEU A 243 -8.91 2.89 -5.86
C LEU A 243 -9.14 3.37 -4.42
N ARG A 244 -8.10 3.31 -3.57
CA ARG A 244 -8.15 3.85 -2.20
C ARG A 244 -8.20 5.39 -2.19
N GLU A 245 -7.51 6.03 -3.13
CA GLU A 245 -7.48 7.48 -3.31
C GLU A 245 -8.85 7.97 -3.84
N ALA A 246 -9.42 7.27 -4.83
CA ALA A 246 -10.76 7.49 -5.37
C ALA A 246 -11.85 7.29 -4.31
N TYR A 247 -11.77 6.21 -3.53
CA TYR A 247 -12.67 5.99 -2.39
C TYR A 247 -12.65 7.19 -1.44
N ALA A 248 -11.47 7.71 -1.08
CA ALA A 248 -11.38 8.78 -0.09
C ALA A 248 -12.06 10.06 -0.59
N ALA A 249 -11.88 10.41 -1.87
CA ALA A 249 -12.54 11.55 -2.51
C ALA A 249 -14.07 11.38 -2.53
N VAL A 250 -14.56 10.21 -2.94
CA VAL A 250 -16.01 9.93 -3.00
C VAL A 250 -16.61 9.89 -1.59
N ALA A 251 -15.93 9.26 -0.63
CA ALA A 251 -16.38 9.15 0.74
C ALA A 251 -16.43 10.53 1.43
N TYR A 252 -15.45 11.40 1.18
CA TYR A 252 -15.46 12.76 1.70
C TYR A 252 -16.68 13.54 1.16
N ARG A 253 -16.90 13.51 -0.16
CA ARG A 253 -18.05 14.17 -0.77
C ARG A 253 -19.39 13.66 -0.22
N LYS A 254 -19.51 12.35 0.04
CA LYS A 254 -20.76 11.71 0.47
C LYS A 254 -21.03 11.78 1.98
N PHE A 255 -20.00 11.71 2.81
CA PHE A 255 -20.15 11.47 4.26
C PHE A 255 -19.47 12.51 5.15
N ALA A 256 -18.60 13.37 4.63
CA ALA A 256 -17.91 14.34 5.49
C ALA A 256 -18.85 15.42 6.00
N SER A 257 -18.75 15.71 7.29
CA SER A 257 -19.44 16.87 7.88
C SER A 257 -18.77 18.16 7.42
N ARG A 258 -19.48 19.29 7.44
CA ARG A 258 -18.90 20.61 7.16
C ARG A 258 -17.87 21.07 8.21
N LYS A 259 -17.71 20.34 9.32
CA LYS A 259 -16.83 20.69 10.44
C LYS A 259 -15.45 20.05 10.34
N ILE A 260 -15.27 19.06 9.47
CA ILE A 260 -14.02 18.33 9.31
C ILE A 260 -13.36 18.75 7.99
N SER A 261 -12.06 19.02 8.02
CA SER A 261 -11.31 19.26 6.78
C SER A 261 -11.12 17.95 6.02
N GLU A 262 -10.96 18.04 4.69
CA GLU A 262 -10.72 16.85 3.86
C GLU A 262 -9.50 16.05 4.32
N VAL A 263 -8.41 16.74 4.70
CA VAL A 263 -7.19 16.10 5.18
C VAL A 263 -7.44 15.29 6.46
N GLN A 264 -8.23 15.84 7.40
CA GLN A 264 -8.59 15.19 8.65
C GLN A 264 -9.53 14.00 8.37
N PHE A 265 -10.53 14.17 7.50
CA PHE A 265 -11.42 13.08 7.11
C PHE A 265 -10.64 11.91 6.49
N TYR A 266 -9.72 12.20 5.56
CA TYR A 266 -8.85 11.19 4.95
C TYR A 266 -7.96 10.51 5.99
N ASN A 267 -7.49 11.24 6.99
CA ASN A 267 -6.68 10.67 8.07
C ASN A 267 -7.47 9.58 8.83
N GLU A 268 -8.69 9.93 9.25
CA GLU A 268 -9.58 9.06 10.02
C GLU A 268 -10.01 7.85 9.21
N VAL A 269 -10.61 8.06 8.03
CA VAL A 269 -11.16 6.93 7.27
C VAL A 269 -10.07 6.00 6.75
N LEU A 270 -8.85 6.49 6.49
CA LEU A 270 -7.73 5.66 6.03
C LEU A 270 -6.90 5.05 7.18
N GLY A 271 -7.30 5.25 8.44
CA GLY A 271 -6.62 4.66 9.61
C GLY A 271 -5.20 5.18 9.81
N HIS A 272 -4.93 6.41 9.38
CA HIS A 272 -3.76 7.13 9.86
C HIS A 272 -4.03 7.53 11.32
N GLN A 273 -2.98 7.64 12.12
CA GLN A 273 -3.07 7.96 13.54
C GLN A 273 -2.00 8.98 13.88
N GLY A 274 -2.26 9.74 14.93
CA GLY A 274 -1.41 10.83 15.40
C GLY A 274 -1.84 12.19 14.83
N THR A 275 -1.23 13.24 15.36
CA THR A 275 -1.47 14.62 14.93
C THR A 275 -0.81 14.95 13.58
N ASP A 276 0.00 14.03 13.04
CA ASP A 276 0.65 14.20 11.74
C ASP A 276 -0.28 13.85 10.59
N LEU A 277 -0.77 14.90 9.92
CA LEU A 277 -1.66 14.80 8.77
C LEU A 277 -0.92 14.63 7.43
N ASN A 278 0.42 14.64 7.42
CA ASN A 278 1.20 14.60 6.19
C ASN A 278 0.98 13.32 5.36
N THR A 279 0.65 12.21 6.00
CA THR A 279 0.41 10.94 5.29
C THR A 279 -0.87 11.01 4.45
N SER A 280 -1.88 11.75 4.90
CA SER A 280 -3.14 11.93 4.15
C SER A 280 -2.93 12.67 2.83
N LEU A 281 -1.93 13.57 2.76
CA LEU A 281 -1.62 14.33 1.55
C LEU A 281 -1.29 13.44 0.34
N PHE A 282 -0.77 12.23 0.56
CA PHE A 282 -0.47 11.28 -0.53
C PHE A 282 -1.69 10.72 -1.26
N TYR A 283 -2.90 10.93 -0.72
CA TYR A 283 -4.15 10.35 -1.24
C TYR A 283 -5.01 11.34 -2.03
N PHE A 284 -4.57 12.59 -2.19
CA PHE A 284 -5.25 13.63 -2.97
C PHE A 284 -4.93 13.50 -4.46
N ALA A 285 -5.38 12.40 -5.07
CA ALA A 285 -5.15 12.13 -6.49
C ALA A 285 -6.34 12.51 -7.39
N PHE A 286 -7.54 12.64 -6.82
CA PHE A 286 -8.77 12.88 -7.55
C PHE A 286 -9.53 14.08 -6.99
N TYR A 287 -10.26 14.77 -7.86
CA TYR A 287 -11.34 15.67 -7.48
C TYR A 287 -12.65 15.14 -8.05
N ILE A 288 -13.76 15.35 -7.35
CA ILE A 288 -15.07 14.88 -7.81
C ILE A 288 -15.62 15.87 -8.84
N ASN A 289 -15.96 15.37 -10.03
CA ASN A 289 -16.60 16.10 -11.10
C ASN A 289 -17.94 15.42 -11.42
N ASP A 290 -18.95 15.72 -10.61
CA ASP A 290 -20.31 15.30 -10.87
C ASP A 290 -20.94 16.33 -11.81
N SER A 291 -20.78 16.12 -13.12
CA SER A 291 -21.29 17.03 -14.17
C SER A 291 -22.83 17.12 -14.25
N ASN A 292 -23.55 16.64 -13.22
CA ASN A 292 -25.01 16.59 -13.13
C ASN A 292 -25.60 17.48 -12.02
N GLU A 293 -24.83 18.33 -11.33
CA GLU A 293 -25.38 19.29 -10.34
C GLU A 293 -25.76 20.67 -10.94
N LEU A 294 -25.77 20.82 -12.27
CA LEU A 294 -26.23 22.03 -12.97
C LEU A 294 -27.27 21.70 -14.06
N GLN A 295 -28.40 21.10 -13.68
CA GLN A 295 -29.68 21.24 -14.39
C GLN A 295 -30.84 21.26 -13.39
#